data_AF-A0A532U214-F1
#
_entry.id   AF-A0A532U214-F1
#
_cell.length_a   1.000
_cell.length_b   1.000
_cell.length_c   1.000
_cell.angle_alpha   90.00
_cell.angle_beta   90.00
_cell.angle_gamma   90.00
#
_symmetry.space_group_name_H-M   'P 1'
#
loop_
_entity.id
_entity.type
_entity.pdbx_description
1 polymer ?
#
loop_
_entity_poly.entity_id
_entity_poly.type
_entity_poly.pdbx_seq_one_letter_code
_entity_poly.pdbx_strand_id
1 'polypeptide(L)'
;MYAEKRREIEIEVYTDTHLITGRLATKEARLSDTLNYELPHLLVLSEATSRSLERPEESPTQAGFIHIDTMAIAFTSPLSPEPALEERQQTRAFEYVEKERHEALVKVLPFRFEGHLHLPKGNDVERSLWDLTPAFVPLSDAMVTINDQPEVAWQKEVVILNRRKAQIMLPKQGIDDSEP
;
A
#
# COMPACT_ATOMS: atom_id res chain seq x y z
N MET A 1 5.08 -33.52 -1.01
CA MET A 1 5.46 -32.25 -1.64
C MET A 1 4.16 -31.57 -2.04
N TYR A 2 3.61 -30.71 -1.17
CA TYR A 2 2.36 -30.00 -1.47
C TYR A 2 2.70 -28.84 -2.40
N ALA A 3 2.07 -28.77 -3.57
CA ALA A 3 2.15 -27.58 -4.40
C ALA A 3 1.46 -26.44 -3.64
N GLU A 4 2.23 -25.43 -3.21
CA GLU A 4 1.67 -24.25 -2.56
C GLU A 4 0.67 -23.58 -3.52
N LYS A 5 -0.59 -23.51 -3.10
CA LYS A 5 -1.68 -22.97 -3.91
C LYS A 5 -1.49 -21.46 -4.05
N ARG A 6 -1.09 -21.02 -5.23
CA ARG A 6 -1.11 -19.60 -5.60
C ARG A 6 -2.55 -19.13 -5.74
N ARG A 7 -2.82 -17.92 -5.25
CA ARG A 7 -4.08 -17.22 -5.48
C ARG A 7 -3.83 -16.04 -6.43
N GLU A 8 -4.87 -15.67 -7.16
CA GLU A 8 -4.87 -14.47 -7.96
C GLU A 8 -5.69 -13.39 -7.25
N ILE A 9 -5.12 -12.20 -7.15
CA ILE A 9 -5.80 -11.03 -6.61
C ILE A 9 -5.75 -9.90 -7.64
N GLU A 10 -6.87 -9.20 -7.81
CA GLU A 10 -6.91 -8.00 -8.66
C GLU A 10 -6.41 -6.81 -7.86
N ILE A 11 -5.45 -6.08 -8.42
CA ILE A 11 -4.84 -4.93 -7.77
C ILE A 11 -4.73 -3.75 -8.75
N GLU A 12 -4.63 -2.58 -8.16
CA GLU A 12 -4.22 -1.34 -8.82
C GLU A 12 -2.87 -0.90 -8.28
N VAL A 13 -2.02 -0.41 -9.16
CA VAL A 13 -0.67 0.04 -8.88
C VAL A 13 -0.55 1.44 -9.43
N TYR A 14 -0.26 2.38 -8.54
CA TYR A 14 0.01 3.76 -8.90
C TYR A 14 1.52 3.98 -8.90
N THR A 15 2.01 4.49 -10.02
CA THR A 15 3.33 5.12 -10.12
C THR A 15 3.15 6.64 -10.03
N ASP A 16 4.22 7.40 -10.26
CA ASP A 16 4.13 8.86 -10.39
C ASP A 16 3.27 9.30 -11.59
N THR A 17 3.24 8.49 -12.65
CA THR A 17 2.72 8.89 -13.97
C THR A 17 1.63 7.97 -14.50
N HIS A 18 1.45 6.79 -13.93
CA HIS A 18 0.52 5.77 -14.43
C HIS A 18 -0.30 5.12 -13.32
N LEU A 19 -1.57 4.83 -13.65
CA LEU A 19 -2.41 3.84 -12.99
C LEU A 19 -2.36 2.56 -13.80
N ILE A 20 -1.96 1.46 -13.16
CA ILE A 20 -1.90 0.13 -13.77
C ILE A 20 -2.82 -0.80 -12.98
N THR A 21 -3.74 -1.48 -13.65
CA THR A 21 -4.60 -2.50 -13.05
C THR A 21 -4.29 -3.86 -13.64
N GLY A 22 -4.52 -4.94 -12.88
CA GLY A 22 -4.35 -6.30 -13.39
C GLY A 22 -4.39 -7.35 -12.27
N ARG A 23 -4.10 -8.60 -12.63
CA ARG A 23 -4.08 -9.74 -11.71
C ARG A 23 -2.67 -10.05 -11.25
N LEU A 24 -2.52 -10.21 -9.94
CA LEU A 24 -1.29 -10.62 -9.28
C LEU A 24 -1.44 -12.04 -8.74
N ALA A 25 -0.58 -12.94 -9.19
CA ALA A 25 -0.42 -14.25 -8.57
C ALA A 25 0.50 -14.14 -7.34
N THR A 26 0.01 -14.53 -6.17
CA THR A 26 0.75 -14.48 -4.91
C THR A 26 0.49 -15.72 -4.06
N LYS A 27 1.45 -16.06 -3.21
CA LYS A 27 1.28 -17.06 -2.14
C LYS A 27 0.91 -16.44 -0.80
N GLU A 28 1.12 -15.14 -0.64
CA GLU A 28 0.93 -14.44 0.62
C GLU A 28 -0.53 -14.03 0.81
N ALA A 29 -0.99 -14.05 2.06
CA ALA A 29 -2.34 -13.64 2.44
C ALA A 29 -2.54 -12.12 2.39
N ARG A 30 -1.46 -11.33 2.48
CA ARG A 30 -1.48 -9.86 2.43
C ARG A 30 -0.67 -9.33 1.26
N LEU A 31 -1.17 -8.26 0.63
CA LEU A 31 -0.47 -7.62 -0.48
C LEU A 31 0.88 -7.03 -0.04
N SER A 32 0.94 -6.43 1.16
CA SER A 32 2.20 -5.93 1.74
C SER A 32 3.27 -7.00 1.87
N ASP A 33 2.89 -8.21 2.24
CA ASP A 33 3.82 -9.32 2.44
C ASP A 33 4.33 -9.81 1.08
N THR A 34 3.47 -9.83 0.07
CA THR A 34 3.86 -10.13 -1.31
C THR A 34 4.94 -9.16 -1.79
N LEU A 35 4.74 -7.85 -1.59
CA LEU A 35 5.67 -6.82 -2.07
C LEU A 35 6.99 -6.76 -1.28
N ASN A 36 6.96 -7.07 0.02
CA ASN A 36 8.17 -7.04 0.84
C ASN A 36 8.99 -8.32 0.77
N TYR A 37 8.36 -9.49 0.55
CA TYR A 37 9.03 -10.79 0.70
C TYR A 37 9.02 -11.65 -0.57
N GLU A 38 7.92 -11.71 -1.33
CA GLU A 38 7.85 -12.54 -2.55
C GLU A 38 8.43 -11.81 -3.76
N LEU A 39 8.17 -10.50 -3.88
CA LEU A 39 8.45 -9.70 -5.07
C LEU A 39 9.19 -8.39 -4.72
N PRO A 40 10.40 -8.45 -4.11
CA PRO A 40 11.08 -7.26 -3.58
C PRO A 40 11.62 -6.29 -4.66
N HIS A 41 11.63 -6.70 -5.93
CA HIS A 41 12.23 -5.93 -7.02
C HIS A 41 11.28 -5.74 -8.21
N LEU A 42 10.50 -6.77 -8.56
CA LEU A 42 9.69 -6.78 -9.76
C LEU A 42 8.30 -7.32 -9.45
N LEU A 43 7.28 -6.54 -9.80
CA LEU A 43 5.88 -6.92 -9.75
C LEU A 43 5.41 -7.25 -11.16
N VAL A 44 4.73 -8.39 -11.34
CA VAL A 44 4.19 -8.79 -12.65
C VAL A 44 2.69 -8.92 -12.55
N LEU A 45 1.97 -8.18 -13.40
CA LEU A 45 0.51 -8.26 -13.51
C LEU A 45 0.14 -8.94 -14.82
N SER A 46 -0.81 -9.87 -14.78
CA SER A 46 -1.48 -10.42 -15.96
C SER A 46 -2.79 -9.69 -16.24
N GLU A 47 -3.28 -9.80 -17.49
CA GLU A 47 -4.53 -9.15 -17.93
C GLU A 47 -4.54 -7.65 -17.60
N ALA A 48 -3.39 -7.00 -17.84
CA ALA A 48 -3.10 -5.71 -17.26
C ALA A 48 -3.49 -4.56 -18.18
N THR A 49 -3.96 -3.47 -17.58
CA THR A 49 -4.29 -2.21 -18.27
C THR A 49 -3.46 -1.09 -17.66
N SER A 50 -2.84 -0.27 -18.49
CA SER A 50 -2.08 0.92 -18.08
C SER A 50 -2.74 2.19 -18.63
N ARG A 51 -2.89 3.19 -17.78
CA ARG A 51 -3.42 4.52 -18.09
C ARG A 51 -2.45 5.59 -17.59
N SER A 52 -2.22 6.61 -18.40
CA SER A 52 -1.51 7.82 -17.98
C SER A 52 -2.34 8.63 -16.97
N LEU A 53 -1.68 9.12 -15.92
CA LEU A 53 -2.24 10.08 -14.96
C LEU A 53 -2.12 11.52 -15.49
N GLU A 54 -1.06 11.82 -16.24
CA GLU A 54 -0.82 13.14 -16.83
C GLU A 54 -1.69 13.41 -18.06
N ARG A 55 -2.04 12.35 -18.79
CA ARG A 55 -2.84 12.38 -20.03
C ARG A 55 -4.03 11.42 -19.91
N PRO A 56 -4.99 11.71 -19.02
CA PRO A 56 -6.12 10.82 -18.73
C PRO A 56 -7.07 10.61 -19.93
N GLU A 57 -7.00 11.48 -20.94
CA GLU A 57 -7.73 11.39 -22.21
C GLU A 57 -7.17 10.35 -23.18
N GLU A 58 -5.92 9.90 -22.99
CA GLU A 58 -5.34 8.86 -23.82
C GLU A 58 -6.00 7.50 -23.57
N SER A 59 -6.19 6.73 -24.64
CA SER A 59 -6.76 5.40 -24.53
C SER A 59 -5.86 4.49 -23.68
N PRO A 60 -6.41 3.74 -22.71
CA PRO A 60 -5.62 2.81 -21.92
C PRO A 60 -4.92 1.77 -22.79
N THR A 61 -3.68 1.42 -22.43
CA THR A 61 -2.94 0.35 -23.08
C THR A 61 -3.24 -0.97 -22.38
N GLN A 62 -3.79 -1.93 -23.11
CA GLN A 62 -3.99 -3.30 -22.62
C GLN A 62 -2.81 -4.19 -23.00
N ALA A 63 -2.37 -5.03 -22.07
CA ALA A 63 -1.30 -5.98 -22.28
C ALA A 63 -1.60 -7.30 -21.58
N GLY A 64 -1.17 -8.42 -22.17
CA GLY A 64 -1.28 -9.73 -21.53
C GLY A 64 -0.50 -9.81 -20.22
N PHE A 65 0.61 -9.07 -20.12
CA PHE A 65 1.36 -8.86 -18.88
C PHE A 65 2.05 -7.50 -18.85
N ILE A 66 2.26 -6.94 -17.66
CA ILE A 66 3.09 -5.75 -17.41
C ILE A 66 4.09 -6.06 -16.29
N HIS A 67 5.36 -5.73 -16.56
CA HIS A 67 6.43 -5.74 -15.58
C HIS A 67 6.57 -4.36 -14.95
N ILE A 68 6.53 -4.28 -13.62
CA ILE A 68 6.61 -3.03 -12.87
C ILE A 68 7.78 -3.15 -11.90
N ASP A 69 8.74 -2.25 -12.03
CA ASP A 69 9.78 -2.10 -11.01
C ASP A 69 9.11 -1.64 -9.70
N THR A 70 9.32 -2.37 -8.61
CA THR A 70 8.78 -1.99 -7.30
C THR A 70 9.25 -0.62 -6.82
N MET A 71 10.42 -0.16 -7.26
CA MET A 71 10.92 1.19 -6.99
C MET A 71 10.17 2.26 -7.78
N ALA A 72 9.43 1.91 -8.83
CA ALA A 72 8.54 2.84 -9.54
C ALA A 72 7.19 3.03 -8.82
N ILE A 73 6.75 2.04 -8.04
CA ILE A 73 5.48 2.06 -7.32
C ILE A 73 5.47 3.18 -6.28
N ALA A 74 4.49 4.07 -6.35
CA ALA A 74 4.18 5.04 -5.31
C ALA A 74 3.31 4.38 -4.23
N PHE A 75 2.21 3.75 -4.65
CA PHE A 75 1.38 2.91 -3.79
C PHE A 75 0.62 1.88 -4.62
N THR A 76 0.02 0.91 -3.95
CA THR A 76 -0.88 -0.07 -4.56
C THR A 76 -2.03 -0.40 -3.61
N SER A 77 -3.17 -0.78 -4.16
CA SER A 77 -4.34 -1.21 -3.41
C SER A 77 -4.91 -2.47 -4.07
N PRO A 78 -5.48 -3.39 -3.29
CA PRO A 78 -6.32 -4.41 -3.88
C PRO A 78 -7.62 -3.78 -4.41
N LEU A 79 -8.14 -4.32 -5.53
CA LEU A 79 -9.43 -3.94 -6.10
C LEU A 79 -10.59 -4.74 -5.48
N SER A 80 -10.29 -5.90 -4.90
CA SER A 80 -11.20 -6.70 -4.09
C SER A 80 -10.79 -6.69 -2.62
N PRO A 81 -11.72 -6.82 -1.67
CA PRO A 81 -11.37 -6.88 -0.24
C PRO A 81 -10.33 -7.99 0.03
N GLU A 82 -9.34 -7.71 0.87
CA GLU A 82 -8.44 -8.77 1.34
C GLU A 82 -9.24 -9.77 2.21
N PRO A 83 -8.92 -11.08 2.18
CA PRO A 83 -9.65 -12.09 2.96
C PRO A 83 -9.71 -11.76 4.45
N ALA A 84 -10.71 -12.27 5.17
CA ALA A 84 -10.90 -11.96 6.59
C ALA A 84 -9.66 -12.32 7.44
N LEU A 85 -9.51 -11.65 8.58
CA LEU A 85 -8.37 -11.82 9.50
C LEU A 85 -8.15 -13.29 9.90
N GLU A 86 -9.24 -14.05 10.05
CA GLU A 86 -9.28 -15.48 10.38
C GLU A 86 -8.62 -16.36 9.31
N GLU A 87 -8.70 -15.98 8.03
CA GLU A 87 -8.04 -16.67 6.92
C GLU A 87 -6.55 -16.28 6.81
N ARG A 88 -6.19 -15.04 7.20
CA ARG A 88 -4.78 -14.56 7.15
C ARG A 88 -3.89 -15.23 8.21
N GLN A 89 -4.44 -15.53 9.39
CA GLN A 89 -3.71 -16.10 10.52
C GLN A 89 -3.28 -17.56 10.32
N GLN A 90 -3.82 -18.27 9.32
CA GLN A 90 -3.47 -19.66 9.05
C GLN A 90 -2.08 -19.83 8.41
N THR A 91 -1.47 -18.74 7.93
CA THR A 91 -0.31 -18.83 7.02
C THR A 91 1.05 -18.70 7.72
N ARG A 92 1.13 -18.08 8.90
CA ARG A 92 2.41 -17.85 9.59
C ARG A 92 2.27 -17.88 11.12
N ALA A 93 2.97 -18.80 11.77
CA ALA A 93 3.12 -18.88 13.23
C ALA A 93 4.09 -17.81 13.75
N PHE A 94 3.77 -16.52 13.55
CA PHE A 94 4.54 -15.43 14.14
C PHE A 94 3.93 -15.00 15.48
N GLU A 95 4.83 -14.65 16.41
CA GLU A 95 4.53 -14.08 17.72
C GLU A 95 3.58 -12.89 17.55
N TYR A 96 2.46 -12.92 18.28
CA TYR A 96 1.45 -11.87 18.21
C TYR A 96 2.04 -10.57 18.79
N VAL A 97 2.34 -9.62 17.90
CA VAL A 97 2.71 -8.25 18.30
C VAL A 97 1.43 -7.43 18.33
N GLU A 98 1.05 -6.99 19.53
CA GLU A 98 -0.07 -6.05 19.70
C GLU A 98 0.25 -4.76 18.94
N LYS A 99 -0.67 -4.29 18.09
CA LYS A 99 -0.50 -3.08 17.30
C LYS A 99 -1.48 -2.01 17.74
N GLU A 100 -1.01 -0.77 17.79
CA GLU A 100 -1.84 0.42 18.01
C GLU A 100 -2.10 1.14 16.69
N ARG A 101 -3.30 1.71 16.59
CA ARG A 101 -3.77 2.44 15.40
C ARG A 101 -3.46 3.92 15.59
N HIS A 102 -2.69 4.49 14.69
CA HIS A 102 -2.34 5.91 14.69
C HIS A 102 -2.84 6.57 13.41
N GLU A 103 -3.56 7.69 13.54
CA GLU A 103 -3.83 8.53 12.38
C GLU A 103 -2.50 9.04 11.81
N ALA A 104 -2.37 8.99 10.50
CA ALA A 104 -1.16 9.38 9.80
C ALA A 104 -1.49 10.19 8.55
N LEU A 105 -0.70 11.23 8.34
CA LEU A 105 -0.60 11.94 7.08
C LEU A 105 0.70 11.51 6.40
N VAL A 106 0.57 10.93 5.21
CA VAL A 106 1.72 10.51 4.41
C VAL A 106 1.72 11.23 3.06
N LYS A 107 2.89 11.68 2.61
CA LYS A 107 3.08 12.17 1.24
C LYS A 107 4.00 11.24 0.49
N VAL A 108 3.51 10.77 -0.66
CA VAL A 108 4.27 10.04 -1.68
C VAL A 108 3.94 10.70 -3.00
N LEU A 109 4.72 11.71 -3.39
CA LEU A 109 4.40 12.55 -4.55
C LEU A 109 4.07 11.74 -5.82
N PRO A 110 3.03 12.17 -6.58
CA PRO A 110 2.21 13.37 -6.37
C PRO A 110 1.08 13.22 -5.34
N PHE A 111 0.98 12.07 -4.67
CA PHE A 111 -0.14 11.74 -3.80
C PHE A 111 0.05 12.18 -2.34
N ARG A 112 -1.08 12.41 -1.69
CA ARG A 112 -1.20 12.60 -0.25
C ARG A 112 -2.23 11.62 0.30
N PHE A 113 -1.91 11.07 1.46
CA PHE A 113 -2.70 10.06 2.13
C PHE A 113 -3.03 10.51 3.55
N GLU A 114 -4.26 10.29 3.96
CA GLU A 114 -4.71 10.42 5.34
C GLU A 114 -5.41 9.13 5.73
N GLY A 115 -4.96 8.46 6.79
CA GLY A 115 -5.49 7.15 7.18
C GLY A 115 -4.82 6.64 8.44
N HIS A 116 -4.78 5.32 8.62
CA HIS A 116 -4.31 4.72 9.87
C HIS A 116 -3.12 3.78 9.66
N LEU A 117 -2.02 4.09 10.34
CA LEU A 117 -0.87 3.20 10.47
C LEU A 117 -1.04 2.31 11.69
N HIS A 118 -0.67 1.04 11.54
CA HIS A 118 -0.68 0.07 12.64
C HIS A 118 0.76 -0.20 13.08
N LEU A 119 1.16 0.43 14.18
CA LEU A 119 2.52 0.35 14.72
C LEU A 119 2.57 -0.58 15.92
N PRO A 120 3.70 -1.25 16.20
CA PRO A 120 3.87 -2.05 17.42
C PRO A 120 3.59 -1.23 18.68
N LYS A 121 2.82 -1.79 19.60
CA LYS A 121 2.47 -1.15 20.87
C LYS A 121 3.69 -0.95 21.78
N GLY A 122 3.70 0.15 22.54
CA GLY A 122 4.68 0.40 23.60
C GLY A 122 5.98 1.07 23.17
N ASN A 123 6.13 1.39 21.88
CA ASN A 123 7.22 2.23 21.38
C ASN A 123 6.71 3.66 21.13
N ASP A 124 7.61 4.63 21.30
CA ASP A 124 7.40 5.99 20.78
C ASP A 124 7.05 5.91 19.28
N VAL A 125 6.05 6.67 18.84
CA VAL A 125 5.60 6.68 17.44
C VAL A 125 6.73 7.10 16.51
N GLU A 126 7.53 8.10 16.92
CA GLU A 126 8.68 8.54 16.13
C GLU A 126 9.65 7.37 15.96
N ARG A 127 10.05 6.73 17.07
CA ARG A 127 10.94 5.57 17.06
C ARG A 127 10.38 4.40 16.25
N SER A 128 9.08 4.16 16.36
CA SER A 128 8.39 3.11 15.61
C SER A 128 8.47 3.37 14.12
N LEU A 129 8.32 4.63 13.67
CA LEU A 129 8.46 5.01 12.27
C LEU A 129 9.90 4.85 11.77
N TRP A 130 10.90 5.17 12.61
CA TRP A 130 12.32 4.91 12.32
C TRP A 130 12.64 3.41 12.20
N ASP A 131 12.08 2.60 13.09
CA ASP A 131 12.32 1.15 13.15
C ASP A 131 11.47 0.37 12.13
N LEU A 132 10.59 1.02 11.37
CA LEU A 132 9.91 0.38 10.25
C LEU A 132 10.97 -0.12 9.25
N THR A 133 11.10 -1.44 9.14
CA THR A 133 11.97 -2.09 8.17
C THR A 133 11.32 -2.33 6.80
N PRO A 134 10.02 -2.72 6.66
CA PRO A 134 9.46 -3.11 5.36
C PRO A 134 9.38 -1.95 4.36
N ALA A 135 9.80 -2.12 3.11
CA ALA A 135 9.73 -1.06 2.10
C ALA A 135 8.29 -0.63 1.77
N PHE A 136 7.35 -1.56 1.89
CA PHE A 136 5.94 -1.35 1.64
C PHE A 136 5.14 -1.44 2.95
N VAL A 137 4.41 -0.37 3.28
CA VAL A 137 3.68 -0.25 4.55
C VAL A 137 2.18 -0.06 4.32
N PRO A 138 1.31 -0.83 5.00
CA PRO A 138 -0.14 -0.68 4.87
C PRO A 138 -0.63 0.55 5.65
N LEU A 139 -1.52 1.31 5.03
CA LEU A 139 -2.31 2.39 5.62
C LEU A 139 -3.79 2.04 5.42
N SER A 140 -4.55 1.86 6.50
CA SER A 140 -5.98 1.52 6.42
C SER A 140 -6.88 2.76 6.41
N ASP A 141 -8.08 2.60 5.86
CA ASP A 141 -9.10 3.65 5.75
C ASP A 141 -8.53 4.93 5.15
N ALA A 142 -7.76 4.75 4.07
CA ALA A 142 -6.95 5.80 3.49
C ALA A 142 -7.79 6.67 2.56
N MET A 143 -7.84 7.96 2.84
CA MET A 143 -8.20 8.99 1.88
C MET A 143 -6.98 9.32 1.02
N VAL A 144 -7.11 9.17 -0.29
CA VAL A 144 -6.07 9.49 -1.27
C VAL A 144 -6.46 10.78 -1.98
N THR A 145 -5.53 11.72 -2.08
CA THR A 145 -5.66 12.96 -2.84
C THR A 145 -4.43 13.19 -3.72
N ILE A 146 -4.58 13.95 -4.80
CA ILE A 146 -3.47 14.41 -5.64
C ILE A 146 -3.12 15.84 -5.22
N ASN A 147 -1.85 16.13 -4.94
CA ASN A 147 -1.45 17.39 -4.29
C ASN A 147 -1.84 18.66 -5.07
N ASP A 148 -1.87 18.61 -6.40
CA ASP A 148 -2.24 19.73 -7.27
C ASP A 148 -3.73 19.75 -7.63
N GLN A 149 -4.50 18.73 -7.21
CA GLN A 149 -5.93 18.57 -7.46
C GLN A 149 -6.62 17.99 -6.21
N PRO A 150 -6.66 18.72 -5.08
CA PRO A 150 -7.21 18.23 -3.81
C PRO A 150 -8.71 17.89 -3.88
N GLU A 151 -9.43 18.42 -4.87
CA GLU A 151 -10.81 18.06 -5.20
C GLU A 151 -10.96 16.63 -5.73
N VAL A 152 -9.87 16.05 -6.27
CA VAL A 152 -9.81 14.66 -6.69
C VAL A 152 -9.38 13.81 -5.49
N ALA A 153 -10.37 13.39 -4.73
CA ALA A 153 -10.21 12.57 -3.53
C ALA A 153 -10.97 11.25 -3.65
N TRP A 154 -10.39 10.16 -3.18
CA TRP A 154 -11.07 8.86 -3.10
C TRP A 154 -10.61 8.05 -1.90
N GLN A 155 -11.51 7.21 -1.41
CA GLN A 155 -11.27 6.36 -0.25
C GLN A 155 -10.87 4.94 -0.67
N LYS A 156 -9.93 4.35 0.08
CA LYS A 156 -9.51 2.96 -0.04
C LYS A 156 -9.49 2.31 1.34
N GLU A 157 -9.97 1.07 1.43
CA GLU A 157 -9.93 0.30 2.68
C GLU A 157 -8.49 0.09 3.15
N VAL A 158 -7.59 -0.20 2.22
CA VAL A 158 -6.16 -0.32 2.49
C VAL A 158 -5.36 0.16 1.28
N VAL A 159 -4.35 0.98 1.52
CA VAL A 159 -3.30 1.28 0.54
C VAL A 159 -1.98 0.77 1.08
N ILE A 160 -1.17 0.21 0.20
CA ILE A 160 0.20 -0.20 0.52
C ILE A 160 1.14 0.84 -0.07
N LEU A 161 1.71 1.66 0.81
CA LEU A 161 2.57 2.78 0.45
C LEU A 161 4.01 2.31 0.29
N ASN A 162 4.70 2.80 -0.73
CA ASN A 162 6.14 2.64 -0.82
C ASN A 162 6.83 3.65 0.11
N ARG A 163 7.29 3.21 1.29
CA ARG A 163 7.96 4.07 2.27
C ARG A 163 9.23 4.70 1.70
N ARG A 164 9.94 4.03 0.79
CA ARG A 164 11.15 4.58 0.16
C ARG A 164 10.86 5.84 -0.67
N LYS A 165 9.62 6.01 -1.11
CA LYS A 165 9.14 7.22 -1.80
C LYS A 165 8.40 8.19 -0.87
N ALA A 166 8.16 7.85 0.39
CA ALA A 166 7.47 8.74 1.32
C ALA A 166 8.38 9.91 1.69
N GLN A 167 7.98 11.14 1.32
CA GLN A 167 8.73 12.35 1.66
C GLN A 167 8.40 12.85 3.07
N ILE A 168 7.16 12.65 3.50
CA ILE A 168 6.64 13.10 4.79
C ILE A 168 5.75 11.99 5.35
N MET A 169 5.97 11.65 6.61
CA MET A 169 5.10 10.76 7.38
C MET A 169 4.96 11.37 8.77
N LEU A 170 3.75 11.84 9.07
CA LEU A 170 3.45 12.52 10.33
C LEU A 170 2.36 11.75 11.04
N PRO A 171 2.56 11.34 12.30
CA PRO A 171 1.44 10.95 13.11
C PRO A 171 0.56 12.17 13.34
N LYS A 172 -0.72 12.04 13.03
CA LYS A 172 -1.72 13.05 13.38
C LYS A 172 -2.12 12.79 14.84
N GLN A 173 -1.19 13.04 15.76
CA GLN A 173 -1.60 13.30 17.14
C GLN A 173 -2.21 14.70 17.14
N GLY A 174 -3.38 14.85 17.73
CA GLY A 174 -3.82 16.17 18.17
C GLY A 174 -2.70 16.75 19.00
N ILE A 175 -2.27 17.97 18.66
CA ILE A 175 -1.51 18.78 19.61
C ILE A 175 -2.40 18.81 20.84
N ASP A 176 -1.99 18.11 21.89
CA ASP A 176 -2.67 18.19 23.17
C ASP A 176 -2.55 19.64 23.59
N ASP A 177 -3.67 20.37 23.59
CA ASP A 177 -3.79 21.72 24.15
C ASP A 177 -3.68 21.64 25.69
N SER A 178 -2.63 21.00 26.20
CA SER A 178 -2.17 21.20 27.56
C SER A 178 -1.37 22.50 27.59
N GLU A 179 -2.10 23.63 27.58
CA GLU A 179 -1.56 24.93 28.00
C GLU A 179 -0.98 24.82 29.42
N PRO A 180 0.15 25.48 29.70
CA PRO A 180 0.76 25.54 31.04
C PRO A 180 -0.01 26.42 32.04
#